data_AF-A0A950I8G4-F1
#
_entry.id   AF-A0A950I8G4-F1
#
_cell.length_a   1.000
_cell.length_b   1.000
_cell.length_c   1.000
_cell.angle_alpha   90.00
_cell.angle_beta   90.00
_cell.angle_gamma   90.00
#
_symmetry.space_group_name_H-M   'P 1'
#
loop_
_entity.id
_entity.type
_entity.pdbx_description
1 polymer ?
#
loop_
_entity_poly.entity_id
_entity_poly.type
_entity_poly.pdbx_seq_one_letter_code
_entity_poly.pdbx_strand_id
1 'polypeptide(L)'
;ASDGAAVYPGTCRKGLAPGRTARAWRLRVPDVPADVFSFNDAWCGNRTQHLAAEVGDFVLKRADGFWAYQLAVVVDDAEQGVTDVVRGCDLIDSTARQIYLQGLLGLPTPNYLHVPVVTNELGEKLSKQTGAREIDSTDPLAALKQAAVFLGLNLAPAQDLAGFWSQAIAAWAKRRATSIP
;
A
#
# COMPACT_ATOMS: atom_id res chain seq x y z
N ALA A 1 -2.58 14.62 6.38
CA ALA A 1 -2.28 13.19 6.18
C ALA A 1 -1.60 13.03 4.84
N SER A 2 -0.77 12.00 4.71
CA SER A 2 0.09 11.78 3.55
C SER A 2 -0.67 11.51 2.24
N ASP A 3 -1.98 11.25 2.31
CA ASP A 3 -2.91 11.11 1.18
C ASP A 3 -3.60 12.43 0.79
N GLY A 4 -3.14 13.57 1.33
CA GLY A 4 -3.74 14.89 1.10
C GLY A 4 -5.00 15.15 1.93
N ALA A 5 -5.48 14.20 2.74
CA ALA A 5 -6.59 14.43 3.65
C ALA A 5 -6.14 15.23 4.89
N ALA A 6 -7.02 16.10 5.40
CA ALA A 6 -6.77 16.77 6.68
C ALA A 6 -6.71 15.74 7.82
N VAL A 7 -5.73 15.89 8.72
CA VAL A 7 -5.65 15.08 9.95
C VAL A 7 -6.88 15.39 10.79
N TYR A 8 -7.62 14.35 11.18
CA TYR A 8 -8.85 14.55 11.92
C TYR A 8 -8.56 15.08 13.34
N PRO A 9 -9.15 16.22 13.76
CA PRO A 9 -8.82 16.86 15.05
C PRO A 9 -9.38 16.14 16.29
N GLY A 10 -9.97 14.96 16.16
CA GLY A 10 -10.47 14.19 17.30
C GLY A 10 -11.75 14.75 17.94
N THR A 11 -12.50 15.62 17.25
CA THR A 11 -13.68 16.32 17.80
C THR A 11 -14.75 15.41 18.40
N CYS A 12 -14.85 14.16 17.93
CA CYS A 12 -15.83 13.18 18.41
C CYS A 12 -15.25 12.12 19.35
N ARG A 13 -13.96 12.19 19.74
CA ARG A 13 -13.31 11.20 20.62
C ARG A 13 -13.98 11.05 21.99
N LYS A 14 -14.62 12.12 22.48
CA LYS A 14 -15.33 12.17 23.77
C LYS A 14 -16.86 12.02 23.62
N GLY A 15 -17.31 11.52 22.47
CA GLY A 15 -18.72 11.42 22.11
C GLY A 15 -19.17 12.49 21.12
N LEU A 16 -20.39 12.32 20.64
CA LEU A 16 -21.03 13.27 19.73
C LEU A 16 -21.65 14.42 20.51
N ALA A 17 -21.65 15.62 19.92
CA ALA A 17 -22.40 16.74 20.49
C ALA A 17 -23.91 16.39 20.58
N PRO A 18 -24.64 16.93 21.57
CA PRO A 18 -26.07 16.66 21.74
C PRO A 18 -26.87 16.87 20.43
N GLY A 19 -27.79 15.96 20.14
CA GLY A 19 -28.63 16.00 18.93
C GLY A 19 -27.93 15.58 17.63
N ARG A 20 -26.67 15.16 17.67
CA ARG A 20 -25.93 14.66 16.51
C ARG A 20 -25.99 13.13 16.42
N THR A 21 -26.17 12.61 15.20
CA THR A 21 -26.08 11.18 14.90
C THR A 21 -24.72 10.83 14.30
N ALA A 22 -24.24 9.62 14.60
CA ALA A 22 -23.01 9.10 14.00
C ALA A 22 -23.24 8.90 12.49
N ARG A 23 -22.41 9.54 11.67
CA ARG A 23 -22.47 9.38 10.21
C ARG A 23 -21.34 8.49 9.69
N ALA A 24 -20.17 8.55 10.31
CA ALA A 24 -18.99 7.78 9.91
C ALA A 24 -18.40 7.08 11.14
N TRP A 25 -17.71 5.97 10.91
CA TRP A 25 -16.92 5.29 11.93
C TRP A 25 -15.46 5.64 11.72
N ARG A 26 -14.79 6.03 12.79
CA ARG A 26 -13.35 6.29 12.79
C ARG A 26 -12.68 5.39 13.81
N LEU A 27 -11.52 4.85 13.46
CA LEU A 27 -10.67 4.14 14.39
C LEU A 27 -9.90 5.17 15.22
N ARG A 28 -10.04 5.11 16.55
CA ARG A 28 -9.23 5.92 17.45
C ARG A 28 -7.80 5.41 17.43
N VAL A 29 -6.84 6.25 17.02
CA VAL A 29 -5.41 5.92 17.11
C VAL A 29 -4.90 6.15 18.54
N PRO A 30 -3.81 5.49 18.98
CA PRO A 30 -3.25 5.69 20.30
C PRO A 30 -2.80 7.15 20.50
N ASP A 31 -2.73 7.57 21.76
CA ASP A 31 -2.17 8.86 22.12
C ASP A 31 -0.63 8.77 22.20
N VAL A 32 0.07 9.88 21.95
CA VAL A 32 1.54 9.97 22.08
C VAL A 32 1.95 9.59 23.50
N PRO A 33 3.00 8.76 23.71
CA PRO A 33 3.96 8.26 22.72
C PRO A 33 3.65 6.86 22.16
N ALA A 34 2.48 6.29 22.43
CA ALA A 34 2.12 4.95 21.97
C ALA A 34 1.65 4.92 20.50
N ASP A 35 1.73 6.04 19.78
CA ASP A 35 1.25 6.20 18.41
C ASP A 35 2.31 5.90 17.34
N VAL A 36 3.50 5.45 17.74
CA VAL A 36 4.61 5.15 16.84
C VAL A 36 4.53 3.71 16.36
N PHE A 37 4.39 3.53 15.05
CA PHE A 37 4.35 2.22 14.42
C PHE A 37 5.45 2.12 13.36
N SER A 38 6.24 1.06 13.47
CA SER A 38 7.34 0.76 12.55
C SER A 38 7.13 -0.58 11.87
N PHE A 39 7.57 -0.68 10.61
CA PHE A 39 7.58 -1.93 9.87
C PHE A 39 8.76 -1.96 8.91
N ASN A 40 9.24 -3.17 8.61
CA ASN A 40 10.27 -3.37 7.62
C ASN A 40 9.64 -3.62 6.25
N ASP A 41 9.92 -2.74 5.28
CA ASP A 41 9.57 -2.96 3.89
C ASP A 41 10.75 -3.56 3.14
N ALA A 42 10.51 -4.63 2.38
CA ALA A 42 11.59 -5.34 1.73
C ALA A 42 12.15 -4.67 0.46
N TRP A 43 11.60 -3.53 0.04
CA TRP A 43 12.17 -2.66 -1.01
C TRP A 43 12.60 -1.30 -0.45
N CYS A 44 11.79 -0.77 0.45
CA CYS A 44 11.91 0.58 0.97
C CYS A 44 12.66 0.67 2.32
N GLY A 45 13.01 -0.46 2.93
CA GLY A 45 13.67 -0.55 4.23
C GLY A 45 12.72 -0.26 5.39
N ASN A 46 13.29 -0.01 6.58
CA ASN A 46 12.50 0.30 7.76
C ASN A 46 11.74 1.62 7.61
N ARG A 47 10.44 1.58 7.92
CA ARG A 47 9.54 2.73 7.91
C ARG A 47 8.93 2.91 9.29
N THR A 48 8.68 4.16 9.67
CA THR A 48 8.08 4.55 10.93
C THR A 48 7.06 5.66 10.68
N GLN A 49 5.90 5.60 11.32
CA GLN A 49 4.86 6.62 11.25
C GLN A 49 4.30 6.90 12.64
N HIS A 50 4.10 8.19 12.95
CA HIS A 50 3.40 8.69 14.13
C HIS A 50 1.92 8.86 13.80
N LEU A 51 1.10 7.86 14.16
CA LEU A 51 -0.31 7.82 13.73
C LEU A 51 -1.11 9.02 14.24
N ALA A 52 -0.86 9.54 15.45
CA ALA A 52 -1.62 10.66 15.97
C ALA A 52 -1.32 11.96 15.21
N ALA A 53 -0.05 12.22 14.90
CA ALA A 53 0.39 13.44 14.25
C ALA A 53 0.18 13.42 12.72
N GLU A 54 0.42 12.27 12.08
CA GLU A 54 0.45 12.18 10.61
C GLU A 54 -0.88 11.73 10.02
N VAL A 55 -1.72 11.03 10.78
CA VAL A 55 -2.95 10.39 10.29
C VAL A 55 -4.20 10.89 11.03
N GLY A 56 -4.15 10.86 12.37
CA GLY A 56 -5.31 11.03 13.24
C GLY A 56 -6.29 9.85 13.16
N ASP A 57 -7.44 9.98 13.82
CA ASP A 57 -8.46 8.92 13.78
C ASP A 57 -9.01 8.75 12.36
N PHE A 58 -8.63 7.67 11.70
CA PHE A 58 -8.95 7.45 10.29
C PHE A 58 -10.30 6.73 10.13
N VAL A 59 -10.94 6.92 8.98
CA VAL A 59 -12.27 6.39 8.69
C VAL A 59 -12.21 4.88 8.45
N LEU A 60 -13.09 4.12 9.09
CA LEU A 60 -13.39 2.73 8.79
C LEU A 60 -14.68 2.59 7.98
N LYS A 61 -15.70 3.41 8.28
CA LYS A 61 -16.96 3.48 7.52
C LYS A 61 -17.29 4.92 7.19
N ARG A 62 -17.48 5.20 5.91
CA ARG A 62 -17.79 6.54 5.40
C ARG A 62 -19.25 6.92 5.65
N ALA A 63 -19.54 8.22 5.54
CA ALA A 63 -20.88 8.77 5.75
C ALA A 63 -21.91 8.36 4.68
N ASP A 64 -21.44 7.96 3.51
CA ASP A 64 -22.23 7.40 2.43
C ASP A 64 -22.43 5.87 2.53
N GLY A 65 -21.99 5.26 3.64
CA GLY A 65 -22.22 3.85 3.95
C GLY A 65 -21.13 2.89 3.47
N PHE A 66 -20.20 3.33 2.63
CA PHE A 66 -19.11 2.48 2.13
C PHE A 66 -18.03 2.24 3.19
N TRP A 67 -17.52 1.02 3.26
CA TRP A 67 -16.35 0.68 4.05
C TRP A 67 -15.10 1.29 3.43
N ALA A 68 -14.21 1.82 4.27
CA ALA A 68 -12.96 2.38 3.83
C ALA A 68 -11.98 1.28 3.44
N TYR A 69 -11.11 1.59 2.46
CA TYR A 69 -10.04 0.69 2.01
C TYR A 69 -9.23 0.11 3.19
N GLN A 70 -8.95 0.92 4.22
CA GLN A 70 -8.18 0.50 5.39
C GLN A 70 -8.78 -0.72 6.12
N LEU A 71 -10.11 -0.80 6.23
CA LEU A 71 -10.77 -1.95 6.85
C LEU A 71 -10.88 -3.12 5.88
N ALA A 72 -11.34 -2.85 4.66
CA ALA A 72 -11.60 -3.89 3.66
C ALA A 72 -10.34 -4.72 3.40
N VAL A 73 -9.21 -4.08 3.10
CA VAL A 73 -7.96 -4.80 2.78
C VAL A 73 -7.44 -5.63 3.96
N VAL A 74 -7.56 -5.13 5.19
CA VAL A 74 -7.07 -5.84 6.38
C VAL A 74 -7.88 -7.11 6.64
N VAL A 75 -9.19 -7.05 6.47
CA VAL A 75 -10.08 -8.21 6.69
C VAL A 75 -9.94 -9.21 5.54
N ASP A 76 -9.97 -8.73 4.29
CA ASP A 76 -9.91 -9.58 3.10
C ASP A 76 -8.56 -10.32 3.01
N ASP A 77 -7.42 -9.61 3.22
CA ASP A 77 -6.09 -10.24 3.20
C ASP A 77 -5.98 -11.35 4.27
N ALA A 78 -6.53 -11.11 5.47
CA ALA A 78 -6.49 -12.08 6.55
C ALA A 78 -7.42 -13.29 6.28
N GLU A 79 -8.61 -13.06 5.74
CA GLU A 79 -9.53 -14.13 5.35
C GLU A 79 -8.94 -15.01 4.24
N GLN A 80 -8.22 -14.40 3.29
CA GLN A 80 -7.55 -15.10 2.18
C GLN A 80 -6.22 -15.74 2.57
N GLY A 81 -5.70 -15.49 3.78
CA GLY A 81 -4.43 -16.02 4.25
C GLY A 81 -3.22 -15.43 3.53
N VAL A 82 -3.28 -14.16 3.11
CA VAL A 82 -2.18 -13.47 2.45
C VAL A 82 -0.98 -13.33 3.40
N THR A 83 0.18 -13.83 2.99
CA THR A 83 1.43 -13.77 3.77
C THR A 83 2.36 -12.64 3.35
N ASP A 84 2.27 -12.21 2.09
CA ASP A 84 3.15 -11.22 1.48
C ASP A 84 2.33 -10.25 0.63
N VAL A 85 2.33 -8.97 1.04
CA VAL A 85 1.66 -7.89 0.31
C VAL A 85 2.70 -7.18 -0.57
N VAL A 86 2.59 -7.39 -1.88
CA VAL A 86 3.42 -6.73 -2.91
C VAL A 86 2.56 -5.72 -3.67
N ARG A 87 2.80 -4.43 -3.47
CA ARG A 87 2.00 -3.35 -4.08
C ARG A 87 2.84 -2.10 -4.39
N GLY A 88 2.24 -1.10 -5.06
CA GLY A 88 2.92 0.15 -5.38
C GLY A 88 3.26 1.00 -4.15
N CYS A 89 4.39 1.69 -4.18
CA CYS A 89 4.88 2.53 -3.07
C CYS A 89 4.03 3.75 -2.76
N ASP A 90 3.06 4.07 -3.61
CA ASP A 90 2.02 5.07 -3.32
C ASP A 90 1.12 4.66 -2.14
N LEU A 91 1.07 3.37 -1.79
CA LEU A 91 0.30 2.86 -0.65
C LEU A 91 1.12 2.69 0.63
N ILE A 92 2.41 3.04 0.61
CA ILE A 92 3.33 2.75 1.73
C ILE A 92 2.85 3.37 3.04
N ASP A 93 2.32 4.60 2.99
CA ASP A 93 1.87 5.33 4.18
C ASP A 93 0.56 4.81 4.78
N SER A 94 -0.16 3.94 4.08
CA SER A 94 -1.32 3.25 4.64
C SER A 94 -0.91 2.07 5.54
N THR A 95 0.31 1.56 5.36
CA THR A 95 0.74 0.28 5.95
C THR A 95 0.77 0.33 7.48
N ALA A 96 1.30 1.38 8.09
CA ALA A 96 1.34 1.50 9.56
C ALA A 96 -0.08 1.50 10.19
N ARG A 97 -1.06 2.11 9.52
CA ARG A 97 -2.47 2.15 9.95
C ARG A 97 -3.12 0.76 9.85
N GLN A 98 -2.78 0.04 8.79
CA GLN A 98 -3.26 -1.33 8.56
C GLN A 98 -2.67 -2.31 9.58
N ILE A 99 -1.37 -2.20 9.86
CA ILE A 99 -0.70 -2.97 10.90
C ILE A 99 -1.32 -2.71 12.28
N TYR A 100 -1.58 -1.43 12.61
CA TYR A 100 -2.27 -1.09 13.85
C TYR A 100 -3.67 -1.74 13.92
N LEU A 101 -4.44 -1.66 12.83
CA LEU A 101 -5.78 -2.26 12.77
C LEU A 101 -5.74 -3.79 12.86
N GLN A 102 -4.78 -4.45 12.19
CA GLN A 102 -4.56 -5.90 12.32
C GLN A 102 -4.34 -6.30 13.77
N GLY A 103 -3.48 -5.57 14.49
CA GLY A 103 -3.19 -5.82 15.90
C GLY A 103 -4.44 -5.71 16.79
N LEU A 104 -5.30 -4.72 16.55
CA LEU A 104 -6.57 -4.57 17.28
C LEU A 104 -7.56 -5.70 17.01
N LEU A 105 -7.54 -6.25 15.79
CA LEU A 105 -8.42 -7.34 15.36
C LEU A 105 -7.85 -8.74 15.67
N GLY A 106 -6.61 -8.82 16.19
CA GLY A 106 -5.93 -10.09 16.42
C GLY A 106 -5.57 -10.84 15.14
N LEU A 107 -5.40 -10.12 14.03
CA LEU A 107 -5.09 -10.67 12.71
C LEU A 107 -3.56 -10.76 12.48
N PRO A 108 -3.09 -11.70 11.65
CA PRO A 108 -1.68 -11.78 11.29
C PRO A 108 -1.23 -10.53 10.52
N THR A 109 0.03 -10.15 10.69
CA THR A 109 0.68 -9.09 9.91
C THR A 109 1.52 -9.72 8.79
N PRO A 110 1.22 -9.44 7.50
CA PRO A 110 1.98 -9.98 6.39
C PRO A 110 3.33 -9.28 6.25
N ASN A 111 4.22 -9.86 5.45
CA ASN A 111 5.41 -9.16 4.96
C ASN A 111 5.01 -8.11 3.92
N TYR A 112 5.71 -6.97 3.90
CA TYR A 112 5.44 -5.90 2.94
C TYR A 112 6.61 -5.70 1.97
N LEU A 113 6.25 -5.48 0.70
CA LEU A 113 7.15 -4.96 -0.31
C LEU A 113 6.42 -3.92 -1.15
N HIS A 114 6.97 -2.71 -1.19
CA HIS A 114 6.41 -1.60 -1.96
C HIS A 114 7.26 -1.31 -3.21
N VAL A 115 6.82 -1.75 -4.39
CA VAL A 115 7.51 -1.50 -5.67
C VAL A 115 7.38 -0.04 -6.11
N PRO A 116 8.35 0.52 -6.85
CA PRO A 116 8.24 1.86 -7.42
C PRO A 116 7.00 1.99 -8.30
N VAL A 117 6.46 3.20 -8.38
CA VAL A 117 5.33 3.53 -9.24
C VAL A 117 5.85 4.30 -10.45
N VAL A 118 5.38 3.95 -11.65
CA VAL A 118 5.81 4.62 -12.87
C VAL A 118 5.28 6.06 -12.88
N THR A 119 6.18 7.01 -13.12
CA THR A 119 5.87 8.44 -13.26
C THR A 119 6.13 8.90 -14.69
N ASN A 120 5.47 9.97 -15.11
CA ASN A 120 5.80 10.66 -16.36
C ASN A 120 7.10 11.48 -16.21
N GLU A 121 7.53 12.16 -17.28
CA GLU A 121 8.73 12.99 -17.31
C GLU A 121 8.69 14.16 -16.31
N LEU A 122 7.49 14.56 -15.87
CA LEU A 122 7.28 15.61 -14.86
C LEU A 122 7.24 15.05 -13.43
N GLY A 123 7.45 13.74 -13.25
CA GLY A 123 7.41 13.07 -11.94
C GLY A 123 6.00 12.78 -11.43
N GLU A 124 4.96 13.02 -12.24
CA GLU A 124 3.58 12.73 -11.88
C GLU A 124 3.28 11.25 -12.07
N LYS A 125 2.58 10.63 -11.12
CA LYS A 125 2.16 9.23 -11.22
C LYS A 125 1.37 9.02 -12.52
N LEU A 126 1.82 8.07 -13.35
CA LEU A 126 1.06 7.67 -14.54
C LEU A 126 -0.31 7.16 -14.09
N SER A 127 -1.35 7.83 -14.54
CA SER A 127 -2.73 7.48 -14.29
C SER A 127 -3.55 7.65 -15.56
N LYS A 128 -4.75 7.06 -15.60
CA LYS A 128 -5.71 7.30 -16.68
C LYS A 128 -6.03 8.79 -16.84
N GLN A 129 -5.95 9.57 -15.75
CA GLN A 129 -6.19 11.01 -15.76
C GLN A 129 -5.03 11.80 -16.37
N THR A 130 -3.79 11.29 -16.31
CA THR A 130 -2.61 11.89 -16.93
C THR A 130 -2.34 11.35 -18.34
N GLY A 131 -3.33 10.71 -18.98
CA GLY A 131 -3.22 10.19 -20.35
C GLY A 131 -2.29 8.98 -20.51
N ALA A 132 -2.07 8.19 -19.44
CA ALA A 132 -1.27 6.97 -19.55
C ALA A 132 -1.87 6.04 -20.62
N ARG A 133 -1.03 5.64 -21.58
CA ARG A 133 -1.42 4.71 -22.65
C ARG A 133 -1.81 3.36 -22.05
N GLU A 134 -2.88 2.77 -22.58
CA GLU A 134 -3.30 1.43 -22.18
C GLU A 134 -2.23 0.39 -22.52
N ILE A 135 -2.20 -0.70 -21.75
CA ILE A 135 -1.32 -1.82 -22.04
C ILE A 135 -1.81 -2.47 -23.34
N ASP A 136 -0.92 -2.55 -24.33
CA ASP A 136 -1.20 -3.29 -25.56
C ASP A 136 -1.18 -4.79 -25.29
N SER A 137 -2.37 -5.39 -25.22
CA SER A 137 -2.52 -6.82 -25.01
C SER A 137 -2.16 -7.68 -26.23
N THR A 138 -1.94 -7.07 -27.40
CA THR A 138 -1.55 -7.77 -28.63
C THR A 138 -0.04 -8.04 -28.71
N ASP A 139 0.77 -7.24 -28.01
CA ASP A 139 2.20 -7.48 -27.77
C ASP A 139 2.54 -7.39 -26.27
N PRO A 140 2.11 -8.38 -25.47
CA PRO A 140 2.34 -8.37 -24.02
C PRO A 140 3.84 -8.51 -23.68
N LEU A 141 4.63 -9.11 -24.56
CA LEU A 141 6.06 -9.32 -24.32
C LEU A 141 6.82 -7.99 -24.29
N ALA A 142 6.47 -7.02 -25.14
CA ALA A 142 7.07 -5.68 -25.10
C ALA A 142 6.77 -4.96 -23.77
N ALA A 143 5.52 -4.98 -23.31
CA ALA A 143 5.13 -4.37 -22.03
C ALA A 143 5.83 -5.04 -20.84
N LEU A 144 5.92 -6.37 -20.84
CA LEU A 144 6.62 -7.14 -19.81
C LEU A 144 8.12 -6.82 -19.76
N LYS A 145 8.77 -6.69 -20.92
CA LYS A 145 10.18 -6.26 -21.01
C LYS A 145 10.39 -4.86 -20.40
N GLN A 146 9.50 -3.92 -20.70
CA GLN A 146 9.56 -2.56 -20.11
C GLN A 146 9.37 -2.61 -18.58
N ALA A 147 8.41 -3.40 -18.09
CA ALA A 147 8.20 -3.58 -16.66
C ALA A 147 9.42 -4.21 -15.96
N ALA A 148 10.06 -5.20 -16.58
CA ALA A 148 11.27 -5.82 -16.04
C ALA A 148 12.42 -4.80 -15.92
N VAL A 149 12.64 -3.98 -16.95
CA VAL A 149 13.63 -2.89 -16.91
C VAL A 149 13.31 -1.89 -15.80
N PHE A 150 12.05 -1.47 -15.69
CA PHE A 150 11.60 -0.54 -14.65
C PHE A 150 11.82 -1.09 -13.22
N LEU A 151 11.60 -2.39 -13.02
CA LEU A 151 11.87 -3.07 -11.75
C LEU A 151 13.36 -3.37 -11.51
N GLY A 152 14.24 -3.00 -12.45
CA GLY A 152 15.68 -3.23 -12.36
C GLY A 152 16.05 -4.72 -12.47
N LEU A 153 15.31 -5.50 -13.25
CA LEU A 153 15.58 -6.90 -13.52
C LEU A 153 16.48 -7.04 -14.76
N ASN A 154 17.66 -7.62 -14.56
CA ASN A 154 18.61 -7.88 -15.64
C ASN A 154 18.27 -9.21 -16.34
N LEU A 155 17.55 -9.13 -17.45
CA LEU A 155 17.12 -10.28 -18.26
C LEU A 155 17.89 -10.34 -19.58
N ALA A 156 18.16 -11.53 -20.09
CA ALA A 156 18.61 -11.69 -21.47
C ALA A 156 17.42 -11.47 -22.44
N PRO A 157 17.66 -11.18 -23.74
CA PRO A 157 16.59 -11.01 -24.70
C PRO A 157 15.71 -12.25 -24.82
N ALA A 158 14.50 -12.19 -24.26
CA ALA A 158 13.49 -13.24 -24.42
C ALA A 158 12.79 -13.11 -25.79
N GLN A 159 12.61 -14.24 -26.48
CA GLN A 159 11.92 -14.31 -27.77
C GLN A 159 10.41 -14.55 -27.62
N ASP A 160 9.98 -15.09 -26.48
CA ASP A 160 8.60 -15.43 -26.18
C ASP A 160 8.26 -15.19 -24.69
N LEU A 161 7.00 -15.41 -24.33
CA LEU A 161 6.51 -15.25 -22.95
C LEU A 161 7.10 -16.30 -22.00
N ALA A 162 7.26 -17.54 -22.44
CA ALA A 162 7.79 -18.61 -21.61
C ALA A 162 9.25 -18.33 -21.20
N GLY A 163 10.07 -17.93 -22.15
CA GLY A 163 11.45 -17.52 -21.93
C GLY A 163 11.55 -16.25 -21.10
N PHE A 164 10.61 -15.30 -21.24
CA PHE A 164 10.55 -14.12 -20.36
C PHE A 164 10.28 -14.54 -18.91
N TRP A 165 9.23 -15.31 -18.65
CA TRP A 165 8.83 -15.67 -17.28
C TRP A 165 9.88 -16.50 -16.57
N SER A 166 10.49 -17.48 -17.25
CA SER A 166 11.58 -18.28 -16.70
C SER A 166 12.74 -17.40 -16.19
N GLN A 167 13.15 -16.41 -17.01
CA GLN A 167 14.21 -15.49 -16.64
C GLN A 167 13.79 -14.49 -15.56
N ALA A 168 12.58 -13.93 -15.66
CA ALA A 168 12.06 -12.93 -14.74
C ALA A 168 11.91 -13.50 -13.32
N ILE A 169 11.40 -14.73 -13.19
CA ILE A 169 11.29 -15.43 -11.89
C ILE A 169 12.66 -15.63 -11.27
N ALA A 170 13.64 -16.12 -12.05
CA ALA A 170 15.01 -16.32 -11.57
C ALA A 170 15.68 -15.00 -11.15
N ALA A 171 15.54 -13.94 -11.96
CA ALA A 171 16.08 -12.63 -11.66
C ALA A 171 15.44 -12.00 -10.41
N TRP A 172 14.12 -12.16 -10.24
CA TRP A 172 13.40 -11.69 -9.06
C TRP A 172 13.87 -12.42 -7.80
N ALA A 173 13.98 -13.75 -7.84
CA ALA A 173 14.48 -14.54 -6.71
C ALA A 173 15.89 -14.09 -6.29
N LYS A 174 16.78 -13.84 -7.27
CA LYS A 174 18.13 -13.31 -7.01
C LYS A 174 18.08 -11.93 -6.37
N ARG A 175 17.27 -11.00 -6.90
CA ARG A 175 17.09 -9.65 -6.34
C ARG A 175 16.65 -9.74 -4.87
N ARG A 176 15.65 -10.57 -4.60
CA ARG A 176 15.11 -10.78 -3.25
C ARG A 176 16.16 -11.33 -2.29
N ALA A 177 17.03 -12.24 -2.73
CA ALA A 177 18.12 -12.75 -1.91
C ALA A 177 19.19 -11.70 -1.58
N THR A 178 19.42 -10.72 -2.45
CA THR A 178 20.42 -9.65 -2.25
C THR A 178 19.91 -8.42 -1.49
N SER A 179 18.59 -8.27 -1.33
CA SER A 179 17.95 -7.13 -0.66
C SER A 179 17.60 -7.40 0.82
N ILE A 180 18.07 -8.53 1.37
CA ILE A 180 17.93 -8.88 2.79
C ILE A 180 19.27 -8.53 3.46
N PRO A 181 19.32 -7.57 4.41
CA PRO A 181 20.41 -7.53 5.38
C PRO A 181 20.32 -8.72 6.35
#